data_AF-A0A2D9HB04-F1
#
_entry.id   AF-A0A2D9HB04-F1
#
_cell.length_a   1.000
_cell.length_b   1.000
_cell.length_c   1.000
_cell.angle_alpha   90.00
_cell.angle_beta   90.00
_cell.angle_gamma   90.00
#
_symmetry.space_group_name_H-M   'P 1'
#
loop_
_entity.id
_entity.type
_entity.pdbx_description
1 polymer ?
#
loop_
_entity_poly.entity_id
_entity_poly.type
_entity_poly.pdbx_seq_one_letter_code
_entity_poly.pdbx_strand_id
1 'polypeptide(L)'
;MDWGLTVGVLCALAWALLDLQRKALTSRHPDPLTLAAIVPLLASVGALMYALVKGAPIGPPPPSLYHLMFWVVVLNIAANFLFLHSLTVGELSKVIPLLSLTPVVGAVGGFFLFGESLGLGVWLGIALIAVGTFLLLFRKSDKGRRGVPSMLAVVVLWGGIPAIDKRVITGGEYGLEAYLIWSTALIGLPLLIERLIRRPQSLGVILRGSPILLASLAPAAAAALGTQMESLIHLDVGVAEALKRAGVVVTVLVGGILFKEPQAFHRMPRILLVVAGACLVALSRSV
;
A
#
# COMPACT_ATOMS: atom_id res chain seq x y z
N MET A 1 -12.71 -22.23 3.15
CA MET A 1 -11.95 -21.14 2.50
C MET A 1 -10.69 -20.96 3.29
N ASP A 2 -9.52 -20.98 2.66
CA ASP A 2 -8.26 -20.75 3.37
C ASP A 2 -8.26 -19.36 4.02
N TRP A 3 -7.86 -19.30 5.29
CA TRP A 3 -7.82 -18.05 6.05
C TRP A 3 -7.00 -16.98 5.34
N GLY A 4 -5.82 -17.33 4.83
CA GLY A 4 -4.95 -16.41 4.08
C GLY A 4 -5.61 -15.81 2.82
N LEU A 5 -6.40 -16.59 2.07
CA LEU A 5 -7.14 -16.07 0.90
C LEU A 5 -8.23 -15.08 1.30
N THR A 6 -8.97 -15.42 2.36
CA THR A 6 -10.04 -14.57 2.90
C THR A 6 -9.46 -13.22 3.34
N VAL A 7 -8.36 -13.26 4.09
CA VAL A 7 -7.62 -12.08 4.54
C VAL A 7 -7.04 -11.31 3.34
N GLY A 8 -6.53 -12.00 2.32
CA GLY A 8 -6.02 -11.37 1.09
C GLY A 8 -7.07 -10.58 0.32
N VAL A 9 -8.30 -11.09 0.23
CA VAL A 9 -9.43 -10.37 -0.41
C VAL A 9 -9.87 -9.18 0.43
N LEU A 10 -9.96 -9.33 1.76
CA LEU A 10 -10.25 -8.21 2.67
C LEU A 10 -9.18 -7.12 2.56
N CYS A 11 -7.92 -7.52 2.47
CA CYS A 11 -6.77 -6.65 2.22
C CYS A 11 -6.95 -5.87 0.91
N ALA A 12 -7.27 -6.54 -0.19
CA ALA A 12 -7.51 -5.88 -1.48
C ALA A 12 -8.60 -4.79 -1.40
N LEU A 13 -9.72 -5.06 -0.73
CA LEU A 13 -10.81 -4.09 -0.57
C LEU A 13 -10.45 -2.94 0.37
N ALA A 14 -9.78 -3.23 1.49
CA ALA A 14 -9.35 -2.22 2.45
C ALA A 14 -8.32 -1.26 1.83
N TRP A 15 -7.36 -1.78 1.05
CA TRP A 15 -6.42 -0.96 0.29
C TRP A 15 -7.11 -0.13 -0.78
N ALA A 16 -8.10 -0.68 -1.49
CA ALA A 16 -8.87 0.08 -2.48
C ALA A 16 -9.59 1.29 -1.85
N LEU A 17 -10.23 1.09 -0.70
CA LEU A 17 -10.86 2.18 0.05
C LEU A 17 -9.83 3.23 0.48
N LEU A 18 -8.69 2.79 1.03
CA LEU A 18 -7.64 3.67 1.50
C LEU A 18 -7.03 4.50 0.35
N ASP A 19 -6.81 3.90 -0.82
CA ASP A 19 -6.31 4.60 -2.01
C ASP A 19 -7.29 5.68 -2.49
N LEU A 20 -8.59 5.38 -2.48
CA LEU A 20 -9.64 6.36 -2.80
C LEU A 20 -9.64 7.53 -1.80
N GLN A 21 -9.52 7.25 -0.50
CA GLN A 21 -9.46 8.29 0.53
C GLN A 21 -8.20 9.15 0.39
N ARG A 22 -7.04 8.54 0.14
CA ARG A 22 -5.77 9.25 -0.07
C ARG A 22 -5.84 10.13 -1.31
N LYS A 23 -6.44 9.64 -2.41
CA LYS A 23 -6.66 10.46 -3.61
C LYS A 23 -7.62 11.62 -3.36
N ALA A 24 -8.69 11.40 -2.59
CA ALA A 24 -9.61 12.47 -2.21
C ALA A 24 -8.90 13.55 -1.39
N LEU A 25 -8.01 13.16 -0.47
CA LEU A 25 -7.17 14.10 0.27
C LEU A 25 -6.22 14.88 -0.65
N THR A 26 -5.46 14.20 -1.52
CA THR A 26 -4.50 14.87 -2.42
C THR A 26 -5.17 15.79 -3.44
N SER A 27 -6.44 15.52 -3.77
CA SER A 27 -7.22 16.36 -4.69
C SER A 27 -7.75 17.63 -4.01
N ARG A 28 -8.04 17.58 -2.71
CA ARG A 28 -8.45 18.74 -1.91
C ARG A 28 -7.27 19.55 -1.40
N HIS A 29 -6.17 18.87 -1.08
CA HIS A 29 -4.98 19.42 -0.44
C HIS A 29 -3.73 18.95 -1.19
N PRO A 30 -3.26 19.68 -2.21
CA PRO A 30 -2.13 19.28 -3.04
C PRO A 30 -0.77 19.54 -2.35
N ASP A 31 -0.61 19.08 -1.10
CA ASP A 31 0.63 19.11 -0.32
C ASP A 31 1.03 17.69 0.09
N PRO A 32 1.76 16.96 -0.79
CA PRO A 32 2.10 15.56 -0.57
C PRO A 32 2.90 15.30 0.71
N LEU A 33 3.76 16.25 1.10
CA LEU A 33 4.64 16.08 2.25
C LEU A 33 3.88 16.25 3.56
N THR A 34 2.92 17.18 3.64
CA THR A 34 2.04 17.30 4.82
C THR A 34 1.11 16.09 4.93
N LEU A 35 0.60 15.58 3.80
CA LEU A 35 -0.18 14.35 3.79
C LEU A 35 0.68 13.12 4.18
N ALA A 36 1.96 13.09 3.79
CA ALA A 36 2.90 12.03 4.17
C ALA A 36 3.19 12.04 5.68
N ALA A 37 3.05 13.19 6.36
CA ALA A 37 3.10 13.25 7.82
C ALA A 37 1.80 12.71 8.45
N ILE A 38 0.64 13.18 7.99
CA ILE A 38 -0.65 12.90 8.63
C ILE A 38 -1.12 11.46 8.43
N VAL A 39 -1.03 10.94 7.21
CA VAL A 39 -1.62 9.65 6.84
C VAL A 39 -1.02 8.47 7.64
N PRO A 40 0.32 8.35 7.77
CA PRO A 40 0.92 7.30 8.61
C PRO A 40 0.59 7.45 10.10
N LEU A 41 0.49 8.68 10.62
CA LEU A 41 0.10 8.89 12.02
C LEU A 41 -1.33 8.45 12.29
N LEU A 42 -2.26 8.74 11.37
CA LEU A 42 -3.63 8.23 11.48
C LEU A 42 -3.68 6.69 11.38
N ALA A 43 -2.81 6.10 10.56
CA ALA A 43 -2.66 4.65 10.52
C ALA A 43 -2.12 4.09 11.84
N SER A 44 -1.19 4.79 12.49
CA SER A 44 -0.66 4.43 13.81
C SER A 44 -1.74 4.50 14.89
N VAL A 45 -2.59 5.54 14.86
CA VAL A 45 -3.75 5.64 15.76
C VAL A 45 -4.71 4.48 15.54
N GLY A 46 -5.01 4.15 14.28
CA GLY A 46 -5.84 2.99 13.96
C GLY A 46 -5.25 1.66 14.43
N ALA A 47 -3.93 1.47 14.26
CA ALA A 47 -3.21 0.30 14.75
C ALA A 47 -3.21 0.22 16.29
N LEU A 48 -3.07 1.37 16.97
CA LEU A 48 -3.14 1.46 18.42
C LEU A 48 -4.52 1.06 18.94
N MET A 49 -5.59 1.57 18.33
CA MET A 49 -6.96 1.19 18.68
C MET A 49 -7.18 -0.33 18.52
N TYR A 50 -6.67 -0.91 17.43
CA TYR A 50 -6.73 -2.35 17.20
C TYR A 50 -5.97 -3.15 18.26
N ALA A 51 -4.75 -2.72 18.62
CA ALA A 51 -3.94 -3.36 19.65
C ALA A 51 -4.62 -3.33 21.02
N LEU A 52 -5.21 -2.19 21.39
CA LEU A 52 -5.92 -2.02 22.65
C LEU A 52 -7.16 -2.93 22.74
N VAL A 53 -7.94 -3.07 21.66
CA VAL A 53 -9.10 -3.98 21.62
C VAL A 53 -8.69 -5.44 21.80
N LYS A 54 -7.52 -5.83 21.26
CA LYS A 54 -6.98 -7.19 21.41
C LYS A 54 -6.28 -7.45 22.74
N GLY A 55 -5.97 -6.41 23.53
CA GLY A 55 -5.06 -6.54 24.67
C GLY A 55 -3.64 -6.95 24.26
N ALA A 56 -3.21 -6.59 23.04
CA ALA A 56 -1.90 -6.93 22.51
C ALA A 56 -0.80 -6.04 23.12
N PRO A 57 0.44 -6.53 23.24
CA PRO A 57 1.56 -5.72 23.72
C PRO A 57 1.89 -4.59 22.74
N ILE A 58 2.13 -3.37 23.26
CA ILE A 58 2.42 -2.14 22.48
C ILE A 58 3.89 -1.71 22.66
N GLY A 59 4.74 -2.61 23.16
CA GLY A 59 6.13 -2.32 23.49
C GLY A 59 6.94 -1.78 22.31
N PRO A 60 8.00 -0.97 22.57
CA PRO A 60 8.92 -0.55 21.53
C PRO A 60 9.61 -1.76 20.90
N PRO A 61 10.14 -1.61 19.68
CA PRO A 61 10.89 -2.68 19.05
C PRO A 61 12.10 -3.08 19.90
N PRO A 62 12.49 -4.37 19.91
CA PRO A 62 13.72 -4.80 20.56
C PRO A 62 14.95 -4.20 19.85
N PRO A 63 16.07 -3.97 20.58
CA PRO A 63 17.29 -3.39 20.00
C PRO A 63 17.84 -4.12 18.78
N SER A 64 17.64 -5.44 18.70
CA SER A 64 18.05 -6.28 17.57
C SER A 64 17.38 -5.87 16.25
N LEU A 65 16.22 -5.23 16.29
CA LEU A 65 15.45 -4.81 15.12
C LEU A 65 15.70 -3.36 14.70
N TYR A 66 16.45 -2.57 15.47
CA TYR A 66 16.64 -1.13 15.21
C TYR A 66 17.21 -0.84 13.82
N HIS A 67 18.24 -1.59 13.40
CA HIS A 67 18.84 -1.41 12.08
C HIS A 67 17.83 -1.71 10.95
N LEU A 68 17.05 -2.79 11.10
CA LEU A 68 16.07 -3.18 10.10
C LEU A 68 14.92 -2.16 10.02
N MET A 69 14.41 -1.74 11.16
CA MET A 69 13.36 -0.72 11.24
C MET A 69 13.81 0.65 10.74
N PHE A 70 15.06 1.04 10.97
CA PHE A 70 15.61 2.26 10.42
C PHE A 70 15.47 2.28 8.89
N TRP A 71 15.91 1.22 8.21
CA TRP A 71 15.78 1.14 6.75
C TRP A 71 14.33 1.05 6.29
N VAL A 72 13.48 0.28 6.97
CA VAL A 72 12.04 0.22 6.66
C VAL A 72 11.40 1.60 6.74
N VAL A 73 11.70 2.37 7.80
CA VAL A 73 11.14 3.71 8.01
C VAL A 73 11.65 4.68 6.94
N VAL A 74 12.96 4.70 6.66
CA VAL A 74 13.55 5.59 5.64
C VAL A 74 12.96 5.32 4.26
N LEU A 75 12.90 4.05 3.85
CA LEU A 75 12.33 3.67 2.55
C LEU A 75 10.83 3.97 2.48
N ASN A 76 10.08 3.78 3.57
CA ASN A 76 8.67 4.12 3.62
C ASN A 76 8.39 5.62 3.61
N ILE A 77 9.24 6.45 4.24
CA ILE A 77 9.11 7.91 4.15
C ILE A 77 9.21 8.35 2.69
N ALA A 78 10.23 7.86 1.97
CA ALA A 78 10.41 8.14 0.55
C ALA A 78 9.23 7.61 -0.29
N ALA A 79 8.81 6.37 -0.06
CA ALA A 79 7.71 5.74 -0.79
C ALA A 79 6.37 6.46 -0.56
N ASN A 80 6.03 6.81 0.68
CA ASN A 80 4.78 7.53 1.00
C ASN A 80 4.77 8.91 0.34
N PHE A 81 5.88 9.65 0.39
CA PHE A 81 5.98 10.94 -0.27
C PHE A 81 5.80 10.81 -1.79
N LEU A 82 6.52 9.90 -2.44
CA LEU A 82 6.43 9.67 -3.89
C LEU A 82 5.04 9.18 -4.32
N PHE A 83 4.41 8.33 -3.49
CA PHE A 83 3.06 7.85 -3.71
C PHE A 83 2.05 8.99 -3.67
N LEU A 84 2.05 9.79 -2.60
CA LEU A 84 1.14 10.92 -2.47
C LEU A 84 1.40 11.98 -3.54
N HIS A 85 2.67 12.23 -3.88
CA HIS A 85 3.02 13.10 -4.99
C HIS A 85 2.43 12.57 -6.31
N SER A 86 2.57 11.27 -6.60
CA SER A 86 1.96 10.65 -7.77
C SER A 86 0.44 10.79 -7.80
N LEU A 87 -0.23 10.67 -6.65
CA LEU A 87 -1.68 10.87 -6.55
C LEU A 87 -2.10 12.33 -6.74
N THR A 88 -1.26 13.28 -6.34
CA THR A 88 -1.51 14.72 -6.57
C THR A 88 -1.41 15.08 -8.05
N VAL A 89 -0.36 14.61 -8.74
CA VAL A 89 -0.08 15.03 -10.13
C VAL A 89 -0.63 14.07 -11.21
N GLY A 90 -1.05 12.86 -10.83
CA GLY A 90 -1.52 11.82 -11.75
C GLY A 90 -2.99 11.45 -11.55
N GLU A 91 -3.57 10.83 -12.58
CA GLU A 91 -4.91 10.23 -12.51
C GLU A 91 -4.85 8.92 -11.72
N LEU A 92 -5.76 8.75 -10.78
CA LEU A 92 -5.84 7.56 -9.92
C LEU A 92 -5.93 6.29 -10.73
N SER A 93 -6.81 6.28 -11.74
CA SER A 93 -7.04 5.14 -12.61
C SER A 93 -5.87 4.82 -13.53
N LYS A 94 -4.81 5.66 -13.54
CA LYS A 94 -3.55 5.38 -14.24
C LYS A 94 -2.46 4.94 -13.30
N VAL A 95 -2.27 5.65 -12.19
CA VAL A 95 -1.10 5.46 -11.33
C VAL A 95 -1.29 4.28 -10.37
N ILE A 96 -2.47 4.08 -9.77
CA ILE A 96 -2.69 2.96 -8.84
C ILE A 96 -2.47 1.60 -9.51
N PRO A 97 -2.98 1.34 -10.73
CA PRO A 97 -2.69 0.07 -11.39
C PRO A 97 -1.20 -0.23 -11.56
N LEU A 98 -0.31 0.77 -11.61
CA LEU A 98 1.14 0.54 -11.70
C LEU A 98 1.71 -0.16 -10.48
N LEU A 99 1.10 0.01 -9.30
CA LEU A 99 1.45 -0.77 -8.11
C LEU A 99 1.20 -2.26 -8.29
N SER A 100 0.51 -2.69 -9.35
CA SER A 100 0.41 -4.12 -9.67
C SER A 100 1.70 -4.74 -10.16
N LEU A 101 2.76 -3.96 -10.32
CA LEU A 101 4.11 -4.50 -10.51
C LEU A 101 4.81 -4.90 -9.18
N THR A 102 4.27 -4.52 -8.01
CA THR A 102 4.87 -4.91 -6.72
C THR A 102 4.97 -6.43 -6.48
N PRO A 103 4.05 -7.30 -6.95
CA PRO A 103 4.19 -8.74 -6.78
C PRO A 103 5.43 -9.32 -7.48
N VAL A 104 5.90 -8.71 -8.57
CA VAL A 104 7.14 -9.12 -9.24
C VAL A 104 8.33 -8.91 -8.31
N VAL A 105 8.42 -7.70 -7.73
CA VAL A 105 9.49 -7.34 -6.79
C VAL A 105 9.38 -8.14 -5.49
N GLY A 106 8.16 -8.32 -5.00
CA GLY A 106 7.85 -9.09 -3.79
C GLY A 106 8.20 -10.56 -3.93
N ALA A 107 7.89 -11.19 -5.07
CA ALA A 107 8.28 -12.57 -5.36
C ALA A 107 9.81 -12.75 -5.39
N VAL A 108 10.53 -11.82 -6.01
CA VAL A 108 12.00 -11.82 -6.03
C VAL A 108 12.55 -11.64 -4.61
N GLY A 109 12.01 -10.71 -3.84
CA GLY A 109 12.40 -10.49 -2.44
C GLY A 109 12.12 -11.70 -1.55
N GLY A 110 10.96 -12.35 -1.74
CA GLY A 110 10.57 -13.59 -1.07
C GLY A 110 11.55 -14.73 -1.31
N PHE A 111 11.93 -14.95 -2.57
CA PHE A 111 12.93 -15.94 -2.95
C PHE A 111 14.29 -15.68 -2.28
N PHE A 112 14.81 -14.45 -2.34
CA PHE A 112 16.14 -14.16 -1.79
C PHE A 112 16.20 -14.14 -0.26
N LEU A 113 15.13 -13.69 0.43
CA LEU A 113 15.13 -13.57 1.89
C LEU A 113 14.66 -14.82 2.62
N PHE A 114 13.77 -15.61 2.02
CA PHE A 114 13.12 -16.75 2.67
C PHE A 114 13.28 -18.06 1.90
N GLY A 115 13.84 -18.03 0.69
CA GLY A 115 13.92 -19.23 -0.16
C GLY A 115 12.57 -19.66 -0.73
N GLU A 116 11.58 -18.75 -0.80
CA GLU A 116 10.23 -19.05 -1.30
C GLU A 116 10.29 -19.56 -2.74
N SER A 117 9.80 -20.78 -2.98
CA SER A 117 9.72 -21.39 -4.31
C SER A 117 8.29 -21.32 -4.84
N LEU A 118 8.01 -20.33 -5.70
CA LEU A 118 6.70 -20.18 -6.31
C LEU A 118 6.50 -21.16 -7.48
N GLY A 119 5.35 -21.82 -7.51
CA GLY A 119 4.96 -22.70 -8.61
C GLY A 119 4.77 -21.96 -9.94
N LEU A 120 4.85 -22.69 -11.06
CA LEU A 120 4.73 -22.12 -12.40
C LEU A 120 3.43 -21.33 -12.61
N GLY A 121 2.30 -21.83 -12.10
CA GLY A 121 1.01 -21.14 -12.22
C GLY A 121 0.98 -19.78 -11.49
N VAL A 122 1.67 -19.65 -10.36
CA VAL A 122 1.83 -18.37 -9.65
C VAL A 122 2.66 -17.40 -10.48
N TRP A 123 3.77 -17.85 -11.06
CA TRP A 123 4.58 -17.03 -11.98
C TRP A 123 3.82 -16.57 -13.21
N LEU A 124 2.99 -17.44 -13.81
CA LEU A 124 2.12 -17.08 -14.93
C LEU A 124 1.10 -16.01 -14.51
N GLY A 125 0.52 -16.11 -13.32
CA GLY A 125 -0.39 -15.10 -12.78
C GLY A 125 0.30 -13.75 -12.55
N ILE A 126 1.50 -13.75 -11.95
CA ILE A 126 2.33 -12.55 -11.77
C ILE A 126 2.71 -11.94 -13.13
N ALA A 127 3.07 -12.75 -14.11
CA ALA A 127 3.38 -12.29 -15.47
C ALA A 127 2.16 -11.65 -16.13
N LEU A 128 0.96 -12.23 -15.99
CA LEU A 128 -0.28 -11.69 -16.51
C LEU A 128 -0.62 -10.33 -15.88
N ILE A 129 -0.45 -10.21 -14.55
CA ILE A 129 -0.55 -8.94 -13.83
C ILE A 129 0.42 -7.90 -14.42
N ALA A 130 1.68 -8.27 -14.60
CA ALA A 130 2.70 -7.38 -15.12
C ALA A 130 2.37 -6.92 -16.54
N VAL A 131 1.98 -7.83 -17.44
CA VAL A 131 1.56 -7.51 -18.81
C VAL A 131 0.37 -6.56 -18.82
N GLY A 132 -0.69 -6.86 -18.06
CA GLY A 132 -1.86 -5.98 -17.94
C GLY A 132 -1.47 -4.57 -17.48
N THR A 133 -0.51 -4.49 -16.57
CA THR A 133 0.00 -3.22 -16.04
C THR A 133 0.85 -2.45 -17.05
N PHE A 134 1.78 -3.13 -17.74
CA PHE A 134 2.60 -2.50 -18.79
C PHE A 134 1.75 -1.98 -19.95
N LEU A 135 0.67 -2.69 -20.31
CA LEU A 135 -0.26 -2.24 -21.35
C LEU A 135 -0.90 -0.88 -21.05
N LEU A 136 -0.96 -0.45 -19.78
CA LEU A 136 -1.45 0.87 -19.38
C LEU A 136 -0.47 2.01 -19.72
N LEU A 137 0.81 1.70 -19.92
CA LEU A 137 1.87 2.69 -20.17
C LEU A 137 1.99 3.12 -21.64
N PHE A 138 1.47 2.35 -22.60
CA PHE A 138 1.72 2.57 -24.03
C PHE A 138 0.93 3.72 -24.71
N ARG A 139 -0.06 4.34 -24.04
CA ARG A 139 -0.79 5.50 -24.64
C ARG A 139 -0.02 6.82 -24.47
N LYS A 140 0.45 7.37 -25.60
CA LYS A 140 1.38 8.52 -25.73
C LYS A 140 0.86 9.88 -25.23
N SER A 141 -0.45 10.15 -25.28
CA SER A 141 -1.00 11.47 -24.94
C SER A 141 -2.09 11.34 -23.88
N ASP A 142 -1.72 11.52 -22.62
CA ASP A 142 -2.63 11.36 -21.50
C ASP A 142 -2.13 12.21 -20.32
N LYS A 143 -2.95 13.18 -19.88
CA LYS A 143 -2.62 14.10 -18.78
C LYS A 143 -2.29 13.34 -17.49
N GLY A 144 -2.81 12.13 -17.31
CA GLY A 144 -2.51 11.26 -16.16
C GLY A 144 -1.07 10.74 -16.05
N ARG A 145 -0.16 11.00 -17.03
CA ARG A 145 1.22 10.46 -17.01
C ARG A 145 2.17 11.12 -16.01
N ARG A 146 1.86 12.33 -15.52
CA ARG A 146 2.80 13.11 -14.68
C ARG A 146 3.21 12.40 -13.38
N GLY A 147 2.32 11.58 -12.81
CA GLY A 147 2.61 10.80 -11.59
C GLY A 147 3.36 9.49 -11.84
N VAL A 148 3.45 9.02 -13.10
CA VAL A 148 3.99 7.69 -13.43
C VAL A 148 5.44 7.50 -12.94
N PRO A 149 6.38 8.44 -13.13
CA PRO A 149 7.76 8.24 -12.66
C PRO A 149 7.83 8.06 -11.15
N SER A 150 7.10 8.89 -10.39
CA SER A 150 7.03 8.75 -8.93
C SER A 150 6.43 7.41 -8.52
N MET A 151 5.37 6.96 -9.20
CA MET A 151 4.74 5.68 -8.89
C MET A 151 5.63 4.47 -9.23
N LEU A 152 6.41 4.53 -10.32
CA LEU A 152 7.37 3.47 -10.64
C LEU A 152 8.48 3.36 -9.59
N ALA A 153 8.93 4.48 -9.02
CA ALA A 153 9.84 4.43 -7.86
C ALA A 153 9.16 3.79 -6.64
N VAL A 154 7.88 4.09 -6.39
CA VAL A 154 7.09 3.44 -5.32
C VAL A 154 7.00 1.94 -5.53
N VAL A 155 6.81 1.45 -6.77
CA VAL A 155 6.79 0.01 -7.06
C VAL A 155 8.05 -0.70 -6.57
N VAL A 156 9.22 -0.09 -6.78
CA VAL A 156 10.49 -0.68 -6.34
C VAL A 156 10.58 -0.67 -4.82
N LEU A 157 10.24 0.45 -4.18
CA LEU A 157 10.32 0.60 -2.72
C LEU A 157 9.30 -0.31 -2.01
N TRP A 158 8.00 -0.14 -2.28
CA TRP A 158 6.92 -0.92 -1.69
C TRP A 158 6.81 -2.34 -2.23
N GLY A 159 7.54 -2.69 -3.29
CA GLY A 159 7.69 -4.09 -3.70
C GLY A 159 8.67 -4.87 -2.81
N GLY A 160 9.74 -4.23 -2.34
CA GLY A 160 10.74 -4.86 -1.48
C GLY A 160 10.40 -4.80 0.02
N ILE A 161 9.76 -3.72 0.47
CA ILE A 161 9.40 -3.50 1.88
C ILE A 161 8.58 -4.66 2.47
N PRO A 162 7.54 -5.23 1.82
CA PRO A 162 6.76 -6.34 2.37
C PRO A 162 7.59 -7.59 2.71
N ALA A 163 8.67 -7.86 1.98
CA ALA A 163 9.55 -8.98 2.31
C ALA A 163 10.35 -8.70 3.60
N ILE A 164 10.73 -7.44 3.83
CA ILE A 164 11.35 -7.00 5.08
C ILE A 164 10.32 -7.02 6.21
N ASP A 165 9.10 -6.54 5.96
CA ASP A 165 7.97 -6.58 6.92
C ASP A 165 7.75 -8.01 7.41
N LYS A 166 7.65 -8.97 6.47
CA LYS A 166 7.51 -10.40 6.78
C LYS A 166 8.64 -10.88 7.70
N ARG A 167 9.89 -10.48 7.42
CA ARG A 167 11.05 -10.89 8.22
C ARG A 167 10.99 -10.36 9.65
N VAL A 168 10.47 -9.15 9.83
CA VAL A 168 10.29 -8.54 11.16
C VAL A 168 9.22 -9.27 11.94
N ILE A 169 8.04 -9.51 11.33
CA ILE A 169 6.88 -10.07 12.03
C ILE A 169 7.00 -11.59 12.28
N THR A 170 7.71 -12.34 11.43
CA THR A 170 7.90 -13.78 11.62
C THR A 170 9.21 -14.13 12.33
N GLY A 171 10.16 -13.19 12.39
CA GLY A 171 11.53 -13.43 12.83
C GLY A 171 11.81 -13.21 14.32
N GLY A 172 10.82 -12.86 15.14
CA GLY A 172 11.06 -12.64 16.58
C GLY A 172 9.80 -12.47 17.42
N GLU A 173 10.00 -12.19 18.72
CA GLU A 173 8.95 -11.92 19.72
C GLU A 173 8.23 -10.57 19.51
N TYR A 174 8.51 -9.87 18.42
CA TYR A 174 7.93 -8.56 18.16
C TYR A 174 6.53 -8.71 17.57
N GLY A 175 5.53 -8.45 18.42
CA GLY A 175 4.12 -8.58 18.06
C GLY A 175 3.74 -7.73 16.85
N LEU A 176 2.86 -8.30 16.01
CA LEU A 176 2.34 -7.65 14.80
C LEU A 176 1.76 -6.26 15.11
N GLU A 177 0.98 -6.16 16.18
CA GLU A 177 0.33 -4.93 16.60
C GLU A 177 1.34 -3.84 16.96
N ALA A 178 2.37 -4.18 17.73
CA ALA A 178 3.45 -3.26 18.07
C ALA A 178 4.20 -2.80 16.81
N TYR A 179 4.51 -3.73 15.90
CA TYR A 179 5.17 -3.41 14.63
C TYR A 179 4.37 -2.38 13.81
N LEU A 180 3.06 -2.59 13.67
CA LEU A 180 2.19 -1.68 12.94
C LEU A 180 2.16 -0.28 13.55
N ILE A 181 2.06 -0.18 14.87
CA ILE A 181 2.03 1.11 15.59
C ILE A 181 3.34 1.87 15.37
N TRP A 182 4.47 1.22 15.65
CA TRP A 182 5.78 1.87 15.64
C TRP A 182 6.27 2.17 14.24
N SER A 183 6.12 1.27 13.27
CA SER A 183 6.52 1.51 11.88
C SER A 183 5.79 2.73 11.31
N THR A 184 4.46 2.81 11.49
CA THR A 184 3.66 3.94 10.97
C THR A 184 3.88 5.24 11.75
N ALA A 185 4.08 5.18 13.08
CA ALA A 185 4.44 6.34 13.89
C ALA A 185 5.79 6.93 13.46
N LEU A 186 6.82 6.09 13.32
CA LEU A 186 8.17 6.52 13.00
C LEU A 186 8.30 7.07 11.57
N ILE A 187 7.40 6.69 10.65
CA ILE A 187 7.29 7.31 9.33
C ILE A 187 6.72 8.73 9.45
N GLY A 188 5.63 8.90 10.20
CA GLY A 188 4.88 10.16 10.23
C GLY A 188 5.43 11.21 11.20
N LEU A 189 6.00 10.81 12.34
CA LEU A 189 6.47 11.71 13.39
C LEU A 189 7.58 12.68 12.94
N PRO A 190 8.65 12.25 12.25
CA PRO A 190 9.69 13.16 11.79
C PRO A 190 9.15 14.22 10.82
N LEU A 191 8.24 13.82 9.93
CA LEU A 191 7.59 14.72 8.98
C LEU A 191 6.61 15.68 9.68
N LEU A 192 5.90 15.22 10.72
CA LEU A 192 5.06 16.07 11.54
C LEU A 192 5.87 17.14 12.27
N ILE A 193 7.01 16.75 12.87
CA ILE A 193 7.92 17.70 13.55
C ILE A 193 8.42 18.75 12.56
N GLU A 194 8.88 18.33 11.38
CA GLU A 194 9.29 19.26 10.30
C GLU A 194 8.16 20.23 9.95
N ARG A 195 6.93 19.72 9.82
CA ARG A 195 5.76 20.53 9.46
C ARG A 195 5.31 21.48 10.55
N LEU A 196 5.37 21.08 11.81
CA LEU A 196 5.07 21.95 12.94
C LEU A 196 6.06 23.12 13.03
N ILE A 197 7.33 22.89 12.70
CA ILE A 197 8.37 23.94 12.72
C ILE A 197 8.26 24.85 11.49
N ARG A 198 8.17 24.28 10.28
CA ARG A 198 8.32 25.04 9.03
C ARG A 198 7.00 25.53 8.44
N ARG A 199 5.90 24.78 8.60
CA ARG A 199 4.58 25.09 7.99
C ARG A 199 3.39 24.64 8.87
N PRO A 200 3.27 25.08 10.13
CA PRO A 200 2.21 24.62 11.03
C PRO A 200 0.80 24.92 10.51
N GLN A 201 0.64 25.99 9.72
CA GLN A 201 -0.63 26.37 9.09
C GLN A 201 -1.16 25.30 8.13
N SER A 202 -0.27 24.59 7.41
CA SER A 202 -0.65 23.55 6.46
C SER A 202 -1.40 22.39 7.14
N LEU A 203 -0.96 22.02 8.35
CA LEU A 203 -1.62 21.00 9.17
C LEU A 203 -3.03 21.43 9.56
N GLY A 204 -3.18 22.67 10.04
CA GLY A 204 -4.48 23.24 10.43
C GLY A 204 -5.48 23.30 9.28
N VAL A 205 -5.02 23.64 8.06
CA VAL A 205 -5.86 23.68 6.85
C VAL A 205 -6.41 22.29 6.52
N ILE A 206 -5.57 21.25 6.55
CA ILE A 206 -5.99 19.88 6.23
C ILE A 206 -6.95 19.35 7.30
N LEU A 207 -6.60 19.50 8.58
CA LEU A 207 -7.41 19.02 9.70
C LEU A 207 -8.81 19.62 9.72
N ARG A 208 -8.93 20.93 9.48
CA ARG A 208 -10.22 21.63 9.45
C ARG A 208 -10.98 21.43 8.14
N GLY A 209 -10.26 21.30 7.02
CA GLY A 209 -10.86 21.21 5.69
C GLY A 209 -11.40 19.83 5.33
N SER A 210 -11.02 18.76 6.03
CA SER A 210 -11.49 17.40 5.72
C SER A 210 -11.59 16.46 6.94
N PRO A 211 -12.24 16.88 8.05
CA PRO A 211 -12.26 16.11 9.30
C PRO A 211 -12.89 14.72 9.17
N ILE A 212 -14.00 14.60 8.43
CA ILE A 212 -14.69 13.31 8.22
C ILE A 212 -13.80 12.34 7.44
N LEU A 213 -13.11 12.83 6.41
CA LEU A 213 -12.23 12.00 5.59
C LEU A 213 -11.03 11.50 6.40
N LEU A 214 -10.45 12.37 7.24
CA LEU A 214 -9.36 12.01 8.14
C LEU A 214 -9.81 11.02 9.21
N ALA A 215 -10.98 11.23 9.82
CA ALA A 215 -11.54 10.31 10.81
C ALA A 215 -11.79 8.91 10.22
N SER A 216 -12.29 8.85 8.98
CA SER A 216 -12.51 7.58 8.27
C SER A 216 -11.22 6.89 7.80
N LEU A 217 -10.10 7.61 7.74
CA LEU A 217 -8.83 7.09 7.24
C LEU A 217 -8.15 6.17 8.25
N ALA A 218 -8.19 6.50 9.54
CA ALA A 218 -7.56 5.69 10.60
C ALA A 218 -8.06 4.23 10.62
N PRO A 219 -9.38 3.93 10.67
CA PRO A 219 -9.85 2.54 10.64
C PRO A 219 -9.59 1.86 9.29
N ALA A 220 -9.69 2.58 8.17
CA ALA A 220 -9.40 2.03 6.84
C ALA A 220 -7.91 1.64 6.71
N ALA A 221 -7.01 2.48 7.21
CA ALA A 221 -5.57 2.21 7.22
C ALA A 221 -5.22 1.05 8.15
N ALA A 222 -5.84 0.97 9.33
CA ALA A 222 -5.68 -0.16 10.24
C ALA A 222 -6.15 -1.47 9.60
N ALA A 223 -7.32 -1.47 8.95
CA ALA A 223 -7.83 -2.64 8.24
C ALA A 223 -6.88 -3.06 7.10
N ALA A 224 -6.41 -2.10 6.28
CA ALA A 224 -5.54 -2.37 5.15
C ALA A 224 -4.17 -2.92 5.57
N LEU A 225 -3.53 -2.30 6.56
CA LEU A 225 -2.22 -2.73 7.06
C LEU A 225 -2.33 -4.03 7.87
N GLY A 226 -3.30 -4.13 8.77
CA GLY A 226 -3.51 -5.33 9.59
C GLY A 226 -3.77 -6.57 8.75
N THR A 227 -4.68 -6.49 7.79
CA THR A 227 -4.95 -7.60 6.87
C THR A 227 -3.78 -7.89 5.94
N GLN A 228 -3.02 -6.87 5.51
CA GLN A 228 -1.80 -7.12 4.73
C GLN A 228 -0.77 -7.92 5.52
N MET A 229 -0.48 -7.54 6.76
CA MET A 229 0.52 -8.22 7.55
C MET A 229 0.08 -9.62 7.94
N GLU A 230 -1.19 -9.81 8.31
CA GLU A 230 -1.77 -11.13 8.53
C GLU A 230 -1.65 -12.01 7.27
N SER A 231 -1.91 -11.44 6.09
CA SER A 231 -1.72 -12.12 4.81
C SER A 231 -0.26 -12.56 4.59
N LEU A 232 0.72 -11.73 4.99
CA LEU A 232 2.16 -12.04 4.85
C LEU A 232 2.65 -13.13 5.81
N ILE A 233 1.96 -13.34 6.93
CA ILE A 233 2.28 -14.43 7.86
C ILE A 233 1.94 -15.79 7.25
N HIS A 234 0.82 -15.87 6.53
CA HIS A 234 0.29 -17.14 6.02
C HIS A 234 0.61 -17.44 4.55
N LEU A 235 1.12 -16.46 3.80
CA LEU A 235 1.36 -16.58 2.37
C LEU A 235 2.78 -16.14 2.01
N ASP A 236 3.29 -16.69 0.91
CA ASP A 236 4.50 -16.18 0.26
C ASP A 236 4.33 -14.72 -0.13
N VAL A 237 5.42 -13.95 -0.08
CA VAL A 237 5.39 -12.49 -0.26
C VAL A 237 4.79 -12.13 -1.63
N GLY A 238 5.21 -12.83 -2.69
CA GLY A 238 4.71 -12.63 -4.04
C GLY A 238 3.20 -12.93 -4.17
N VAL A 239 2.71 -13.95 -3.48
CA VAL A 239 1.29 -14.34 -3.48
C VAL A 239 0.44 -13.31 -2.75
N ALA A 240 0.85 -12.91 -1.54
CA ALA A 240 0.17 -11.88 -0.75
C ALA A 240 0.06 -10.55 -1.51
N GLU A 241 1.15 -10.10 -2.13
CA GLU A 241 1.17 -8.88 -2.93
C GLU A 241 0.25 -8.98 -4.16
N ALA A 242 0.23 -10.13 -4.85
CA ALA A 242 -0.62 -10.36 -6.01
C ALA A 242 -2.12 -10.32 -5.67
N LEU A 243 -2.54 -10.98 -4.59
CA LEU A 243 -3.94 -10.98 -4.14
C LEU A 243 -4.45 -9.57 -3.86
N LYS A 244 -3.62 -8.73 -3.23
CA LYS A 244 -3.94 -7.32 -2.95
C LYS A 244 -4.30 -6.54 -4.23
N ARG A 245 -3.79 -6.94 -5.40
CA ARG A 245 -4.03 -6.24 -6.68
C ARG A 245 -5.43 -6.47 -7.23
N ALA A 246 -6.18 -7.45 -6.74
CA ALA A 246 -7.60 -7.62 -7.11
C ALA A 246 -8.43 -6.36 -6.80
N GLY A 247 -8.05 -5.58 -5.77
CA GLY A 247 -8.71 -4.34 -5.37
C GLY A 247 -8.58 -3.19 -6.37
N VAL A 248 -7.62 -3.27 -7.30
CA VAL A 248 -7.37 -2.21 -8.30
C VAL A 248 -8.60 -1.94 -9.17
N VAL A 249 -9.43 -2.96 -9.44
CA VAL A 249 -10.68 -2.79 -10.20
C VAL A 249 -11.64 -1.83 -9.48
N VAL A 250 -11.76 -1.96 -8.15
CA VAL A 250 -12.61 -1.09 -7.34
C VAL A 250 -12.05 0.32 -7.34
N THR A 251 -10.74 0.46 -7.11
CA THR A 251 -10.09 1.79 -7.10
C THR A 251 -10.24 2.51 -8.42
N VAL A 252 -10.12 1.81 -9.56
CA VAL A 252 -10.25 2.43 -10.88
C VAL A 252 -11.70 2.76 -11.22
N LEU A 253 -12.63 1.85 -10.98
CA LEU A 253 -14.06 2.08 -11.27
C LEU A 253 -14.60 3.23 -10.42
N VAL A 254 -14.47 3.11 -9.10
CA VAL A 254 -14.99 4.10 -8.15
C VAL A 254 -14.23 5.40 -8.29
N GLY A 255 -12.90 5.34 -8.44
CA GLY A 255 -12.07 6.53 -8.65
C GLY A 255 -12.39 7.25 -9.96
N GLY A 256 -12.64 6.52 -11.03
CA GLY A 256 -13.05 7.08 -12.32
C GLY A 256 -14.34 7.90 -12.21
N ILE A 257 -15.29 7.41 -11.43
CA ILE A 257 -16.57 8.10 -11.16
C ILE A 257 -16.36 9.29 -10.21
N LEU A 258 -15.74 9.06 -9.05
CA LEU A 258 -15.57 10.08 -7.99
C LEU A 258 -14.68 11.25 -8.43
N PHE A 259 -13.61 10.98 -9.17
CA PHE A 259 -12.64 11.99 -9.61
C PHE A 259 -12.85 12.42 -11.06
N LYS A 260 -13.94 11.95 -11.71
CA LYS A 260 -14.33 12.30 -13.08
C LYS A 260 -13.19 12.08 -14.09
N GLU A 261 -12.56 10.91 -14.04
CA GLU A 261 -11.44 10.56 -14.93
C GLU A 261 -11.97 9.86 -16.20
N PRO A 262 -12.07 10.54 -17.35
CA PRO A 262 -12.76 10.01 -18.54
C PRO A 262 -12.08 8.79 -19.16
N GLN A 263 -10.78 8.62 -18.91
CA GLN A 263 -10.00 7.50 -19.39
C GLN A 263 -10.08 6.26 -18.49
N ALA A 264 -10.72 6.33 -17.32
CA ALA A 264 -10.80 5.20 -16.38
C ALA A 264 -11.45 3.96 -17.01
N PHE A 265 -12.60 4.13 -17.68
CA PHE A 265 -13.31 3.03 -18.33
C PHE A 265 -12.55 2.45 -19.54
N HIS A 266 -11.82 3.30 -20.28
CA HIS A 266 -10.96 2.87 -21.38
C HIS A 266 -9.76 2.03 -20.92
N ARG A 267 -9.41 2.10 -19.63
CA ARG A 267 -8.33 1.31 -19.01
C ARG A 267 -8.84 -0.05 -18.50
N MET A 268 -10.15 -0.27 -18.44
CA MET A 268 -10.76 -1.46 -17.83
C MET A 268 -10.28 -2.78 -18.43
N PRO A 269 -10.14 -2.96 -19.76
CA PRO A 269 -9.68 -4.24 -20.30
C PRO A 269 -8.31 -4.67 -19.76
N ARG A 270 -7.41 -3.70 -19.51
CA ARG A 270 -6.07 -3.95 -18.97
C ARG A 270 -6.10 -4.25 -17.47
N ILE A 271 -7.05 -3.65 -16.74
CA ILE A 271 -7.28 -3.91 -15.32
C ILE A 271 -7.91 -5.28 -15.12
N LEU A 272 -8.79 -5.72 -16.03
CA LEU A 272 -9.33 -7.07 -16.02
C LEU A 272 -8.24 -8.13 -16.22
N LEU A 273 -7.21 -7.84 -17.03
CA LEU A 273 -6.02 -8.71 -17.11
C LEU A 273 -5.28 -8.80 -15.77
N VAL A 274 -5.13 -7.67 -15.06
CA VAL A 274 -4.53 -7.65 -13.71
C VAL A 274 -5.35 -8.51 -12.74
N VAL A 275 -6.67 -8.36 -12.72
CA VAL A 275 -7.55 -9.17 -11.85
C VAL A 275 -7.50 -10.65 -12.23
N ALA A 276 -7.53 -10.98 -13.52
CA ALA A 276 -7.41 -12.35 -14.00
C ALA A 276 -6.08 -12.99 -13.55
N GLY A 277 -4.98 -12.24 -13.60
CA GLY A 277 -3.70 -12.70 -13.08
C GLY A 277 -3.72 -12.90 -11.56
N ALA A 278 -4.34 -12.01 -10.80
CA ALA A 278 -4.51 -12.17 -9.34
C ALA A 278 -5.36 -13.42 -9.00
N CYS A 279 -6.44 -13.68 -9.76
CA CYS A 279 -7.22 -14.90 -9.63
C CYS A 279 -6.41 -16.15 -9.98
N LEU A 280 -5.59 -16.11 -11.04
CA LEU A 280 -4.72 -17.23 -11.41
C LEU A 280 -3.70 -17.53 -10.30
N VAL A 281 -3.10 -16.50 -9.69
CA VAL A 281 -2.23 -16.67 -8.51
C VAL A 281 -3.00 -17.32 -7.35
N ALA A 282 -4.22 -16.85 -7.06
CA ALA A 282 -5.05 -17.39 -5.98
C ALA A 282 -5.35 -18.89 -6.16
N LEU A 283 -5.61 -19.31 -7.41
CA LEU A 283 -5.95 -20.69 -7.77
C LEU A 283 -4.73 -21.61 -7.91
N SER A 284 -3.58 -21.06 -8.27
CA SER A 284 -2.37 -21.83 -8.59
C SER A 284 -1.39 -21.97 -7.42
N ARG A 285 -1.68 -21.33 -6.28
CA ARG A 285 -0.84 -21.46 -5.09
C ARG A 285 -0.90 -22.91 -4.60
N SER A 286 0.26 -23.52 -4.39
CA SER A 286 0.34 -24.76 -3.61
C SER A 286 0.02 -24.44 -2.16
N VAL A 287 -0.78 -25.29 -1.51
CA VAL A 287 -1.03 -25.26 -0.06
C VAL A 287 0.24 -25.65 0.67
#